data_AF-A0A7J2ISN7-F1
#
_entry.id   AF-A0A7J2ISN7-F1
#
_cell.length_a   1.000
_cell.length_b   1.000
_cell.length_c   1.000
_cell.angle_alpha   90.00
_cell.angle_beta   90.00
_cell.angle_gamma   90.00
#
_symmetry.space_group_name_H-M   'P 1'
#
loop_
_entity.id
_entity.type
_entity.pdbx_description
1 polymer ?
#
loop_
_entity_poly.entity_id
_entity_poly.type
_entity_poly.pdbx_seq_one_letter_code
_entity_poly.pdbx_strand_id
1 'polypeptide(L)'
;MSRKMKRSLYVTMTGICAALYALGSYATSYIESPWGIGQFRPAVVIPAFFAIAFGPLVGGIGAALGTFLQSIARYGHPWLT
;
A
#
# COMPACT_ATOMS: atom_id res chain seq x y z
N MET A 1 -4.07 14.95 -22.86
CA MET A 1 -5.51 15.11 -22.58
C MET A 1 -5.79 14.57 -21.18
N SER A 2 -5.79 15.44 -20.16
CA SER A 2 -5.99 15.03 -18.75
C SER A 2 -7.48 14.81 -18.51
N ARG A 3 -7.91 13.54 -18.53
CA ARG A 3 -9.28 13.17 -18.14
C ARG A 3 -9.38 13.38 -16.63
N LYS A 4 -10.12 14.40 -16.16
CA LYS A 4 -10.40 14.54 -14.73
C LYS A 4 -11.12 13.28 -14.26
N MET A 5 -10.45 12.50 -13.42
CA MET A 5 -10.99 11.29 -12.82
C MET A 5 -12.21 11.66 -11.96
N LYS A 6 -13.30 10.88 -12.07
CA LYS A 6 -14.46 11.08 -11.18
C LYS A 6 -14.00 10.88 -9.73
N ARG A 7 -14.42 11.75 -8.82
CA ARG A 7 -14.01 11.69 -7.40
C ARG A 7 -14.31 10.33 -6.76
N SER A 8 -15.43 9.70 -7.12
CA SER A 8 -15.77 8.36 -6.66
C SER A 8 -14.72 7.32 -7.07
N LEU A 9 -14.31 7.31 -8.34
CA LEU A 9 -13.29 6.39 -8.85
C LEU A 9 -11.96 6.57 -8.11
N TYR A 10 -11.59 7.83 -7.84
CA TYR A 10 -10.36 8.15 -7.13
C TYR A 10 -10.34 7.55 -5.71
N VAL A 11 -11.44 7.71 -4.96
CA VAL A 11 -11.58 7.14 -3.60
C VAL A 11 -11.57 5.61 -3.65
N THR A 12 -12.34 5.02 -4.57
CA THR A 12 -12.40 3.55 -4.72
C THR A 12 -11.04 2.96 -5.06
N MET A 13 -10.30 3.55 -6.01
CA MET A 13 -8.97 3.04 -6.39
C MET A 13 -7.93 3.22 -5.28
N THR A 14 -8.02 4.30 -4.51
CA THR A 14 -7.15 4.50 -3.33
C THR A 14 -7.44 3.44 -2.26
N GLY A 15 -8.72 3.16 -2.00
CA GLY A 15 -9.13 2.12 -1.04
C GLY A 15 -8.71 0.71 -1.47
N ILE A 16 -8.90 0.37 -2.75
CA ILE A 16 -8.46 -0.92 -3.31
C ILE A 16 -6.93 -1.05 -3.23
N CYS A 17 -6.19 0.01 -3.58
CA CYS A 17 -4.73 0.04 -3.47
C CYS A 17 -4.28 -0.19 -2.02
N ALA A 18 -4.91 0.46 -1.05
CA ALA A 18 -4.58 0.31 0.37
C ALA A 18 -4.84 -1.11 0.86
N ALA A 19 -6.00 -1.70 0.51
CA ALA A 19 -6.36 -3.05 0.92
C ALA A 19 -5.42 -4.11 0.32
N LEU A 20 -5.16 -4.03 -0.99
CA LEU A 20 -4.24 -4.93 -1.68
C LEU A 20 -2.81 -4.81 -1.12
N TYR A 21 -2.36 -3.60 -0.86
CA TYR A 21 -1.03 -3.36 -0.30
C TYR A 21 -0.91 -3.86 1.14
N ALA A 22 -1.94 -3.67 1.97
CA ALA A 22 -1.97 -4.18 3.34
C ALA A 22 -1.91 -5.72 3.36
N LEU A 23 -2.74 -6.39 2.55
CA LEU A 23 -2.74 -7.85 2.42
C LEU A 23 -1.42 -8.39 1.88
N GLY A 24 -0.90 -7.80 0.80
CA GLY A 24 0.36 -8.21 0.21
C GLY A 24 1.54 -8.04 1.18
N SER A 25 1.58 -6.91 1.89
CA SER A 25 2.63 -6.65 2.88
C SER A 25 2.48 -7.53 4.12
N TYR A 26 1.26 -7.84 4.55
CA TYR A 26 1.01 -8.77 5.65
C TYR A 26 1.42 -10.20 5.31
N ALA A 27 1.06 -10.70 4.12
CA ALA A 27 1.46 -12.03 3.66
C ALA A 27 2.99 -12.18 3.56
N THR A 28 3.68 -11.11 3.16
CA THR A 28 5.15 -11.10 3.01
C THR A 28 5.90 -10.74 4.29
N SER A 29 5.20 -10.28 5.33
CA SER A 29 5.77 -9.92 6.64
C SER A 29 6.30 -11.10 7.48
N TYR A 30 6.17 -12.33 6.98
CA TYR A 30 6.80 -13.51 7.58
C TYR A 30 8.16 -13.83 6.95
N ILE A 31 8.51 -13.15 5.86
CA ILE A 31 9.79 -13.29 5.18
C ILE A 31 10.69 -12.15 5.67
N GLU A 32 11.69 -12.52 6.46
CA GLU A 32 12.73 -11.60 6.91
C GLU A 32 13.46 -11.02 5.70
N SER A 33 13.78 -9.73 5.75
CA SER A 33 14.55 -9.10 4.68
C SER A 33 15.90 -9.83 4.53
N PRO A 34 16.46 -9.92 3.31
CA PRO A 34 17.78 -10.53 3.07
C PRO A 34 18.91 -9.90 3.89
N TRP A 35 18.65 -8.72 4.48
CA TRP A 35 19.58 -7.95 5.29
C TRP A 35 19.42 -8.20 6.80
N GLY A 36 18.54 -9.11 7.23
CA GLY A 36 18.33 -9.46 8.64
C GLY A 36 17.75 -8.32 9.49
N ILE A 37 17.34 -7.22 8.86
CA ILE A 37 16.75 -6.05 9.52
C ILE A 37 15.51 -5.64 8.73
N GLY A 38 14.34 -5.76 9.36
CA GLY A 38 13.06 -5.33 8.80
C GLY A 38 12.37 -6.35 7.90
N GLN A 39 11.17 -5.99 7.46
CA GLN A 39 10.29 -6.85 6.67
C GLN A 39 10.63 -6.77 5.18
N PHE A 40 10.70 -7.92 4.49
CA PHE A 40 10.77 -7.92 3.03
C PHE A 40 9.39 -7.52 2.47
N ARG A 41 9.30 -6.32 1.87
CA ARG A 41 8.02 -5.74 1.37
C ARG A 41 7.99 -5.65 -0.17
N PRO A 42 8.01 -6.78 -0.90
CA PRO A 42 7.89 -6.76 -2.37
C PRO A 42 6.49 -6.28 -2.82
N ALA A 43 5.53 -6.24 -1.90
CA ALA A 43 4.19 -5.72 -2.14
C ALA A 43 4.15 -4.24 -2.58
N VAL A 44 5.27 -3.48 -2.45
CA VAL A 44 5.41 -2.09 -2.96
C VAL A 44 5.09 -1.97 -4.46
N VAL A 45 5.20 -3.06 -5.21
CA VAL A 45 4.80 -3.11 -6.62
C VAL A 45 3.33 -2.72 -6.83
N ILE A 46 2.45 -3.00 -5.87
CA ILE A 46 1.02 -2.67 -5.93
C ILE A 46 0.80 -1.14 -5.96
N PRO A 47 1.22 -0.37 -4.93
CA PRO A 47 1.06 1.08 -4.98
C PRO A 47 1.86 1.74 -6.10
N ALA A 48 2.99 1.17 -6.53
CA ALA A 48 3.73 1.65 -7.70
C ALA A 48 2.91 1.51 -8.99
N PHE A 49 2.26 0.37 -9.21
CA PHE A 49 1.37 0.17 -10.35
C PHE A 49 0.17 1.13 -10.32
N PHE A 50 -0.47 1.28 -9.16
CA PHE A 50 -1.59 2.21 -9.00
C PHE A 50 -1.18 3.68 -9.16
N ALA A 51 0.05 4.05 -8.77
CA ALA A 51 0.60 5.38 -9.00
C ALA A 51 0.76 5.69 -10.49
N ILE A 52 1.23 4.72 -11.28
CA ILE A 52 1.39 4.86 -12.74
C ILE A 52 0.02 4.91 -13.43
N ALA A 53 -0.92 4.06 -13.03
CA ALA A 53 -2.22 3.94 -13.69
C ALA A 53 -3.21 5.07 -13.34
N PHE A 54 -3.28 5.46 -12.06
CA PHE A 54 -4.30 6.38 -11.53
C PHE A 54 -3.74 7.72 -11.01
N GLY A 55 -2.42 7.85 -10.96
CA GLY A 55 -1.72 9.05 -10.54
C GLY A 55 -1.03 8.91 -9.18
N PRO A 56 -0.01 9.75 -8.92
CA PRO A 56 0.91 9.59 -7.80
C PRO A 56 0.22 9.66 -6.43
N LEU A 57 -0.84 10.46 -6.30
CA LEU A 57 -1.56 10.59 -5.03
C LEU A 57 -2.40 9.34 -4.69
N VAL A 58 -2.93 8.61 -5.67
CA VAL A 58 -3.69 7.35 -5.41
C VAL A 58 -2.75 6.30 -4.86
N GLY A 59 -1.58 6.11 -5.50
CA GLY A 59 -0.58 5.17 -5.03
C GLY A 59 0.06 5.58 -3.71
N GLY A 60 0.36 6.88 -3.53
CA GLY A 60 0.95 7.40 -2.30
C GLY A 60 0.04 7.29 -1.07
N ILE A 61 -1.22 7.73 -1.20
CA ILE A 61 -2.20 7.63 -0.10
C ILE A 61 -2.54 6.15 0.15
N GLY A 62 -2.67 5.35 -0.92
CA GLY A 62 -2.89 3.91 -0.81
C GLY A 62 -1.74 3.20 -0.08
N ALA A 63 -0.49 3.53 -0.37
CA ALA A 63 0.68 2.98 0.31
C ALA A 63 0.74 3.39 1.79
N ALA A 64 0.45 4.65 2.11
CA ALA A 64 0.42 5.13 3.49
C ALA A 64 -0.66 4.40 4.31
N LEU A 65 -1.88 4.34 3.80
CA LEU A 65 -2.99 3.63 4.45
C LEU A 65 -2.74 2.13 4.55
N GLY A 66 -2.23 1.51 3.48
CA GLY A 66 -1.93 0.08 3.51
C GLY A 66 -0.82 -0.29 4.49
N THR A 67 0.22 0.55 4.63
CA THR A 67 1.25 0.38 5.68
C THR A 67 0.64 0.52 7.07
N PHE A 68 -0.20 1.52 7.27
CA PHE A 68 -0.86 1.75 8.56
C PHE A 68 -1.75 0.57 8.98
N LEU A 69 -2.56 0.06 8.05
CA LEU A 69 -3.41 -1.12 8.28
C LEU A 69 -2.57 -2.38 8.54
N GLN A 70 -1.49 -2.58 7.78
CA GLN A 70 -0.58 -3.69 7.98
C GLN A 70 0.08 -3.63 9.38
N SER A 71 0.56 -2.47 9.81
CA SER A 71 1.17 -2.28 11.13
C SER A 71 0.21 -2.64 12.26
N ILE A 72 -1.04 -2.17 12.17
CA ILE A 72 -2.07 -2.52 13.15
C ILE A 72 -2.37 -4.02 13.13
N ALA A 73 -2.51 -4.62 11.95
CA ALA A 73 -2.83 -6.03 11.80
C ALA A 73 -1.68 -6.96 12.27
N ARG A 74 -0.43 -6.55 12.09
CA ARG A 74 0.76 -7.36 12.43
C ARG A 74 1.21 -7.16 13.87
N TYR A 75 1.23 -5.93 14.34
CA TYR A 75 1.87 -5.55 15.62
C TYR A 75 0.87 -5.03 16.67
N GLY A 76 -0.42 -4.87 16.31
CA GLY A 76 -1.45 -4.37 17.21
C GLY A 76 -1.39 -2.85 17.46
N HIS A 77 -0.50 -2.14 16.78
CA HIS A 77 -0.30 -0.69 16.98
C HIS A 77 -0.05 0.05 15.66
N PRO A 78 -0.40 1.35 15.59
CA PRO A 78 -0.32 2.15 14.36
C PRO A 78 1.10 2.62 13.98
N TRP A 79 2.13 2.22 14.72
CA TRP A 79 3.51 2.61 14.42
C TRP A 79 4.03 1.96 13.14
N LEU A 80 4.64 2.78 12.27
CA LEU A 80 5.32 2.27 11.07
C LEU A 80 6.64 1.61 11.51
N THR A 81 6.62 0.28 11.58
CA THR A 81 7.77 -0.59 11.83
C THR A 81 7.93 -1.55 10.65
#